data_AF-A0A4Y2K9H2-F1
#
_entry.id   AF-A0A4Y2K9H2-F1
#
_cell.length_a   1.000
_cell.length_b   1.000
_cell.length_c   1.000
_cell.angle_alpha   90.00
_cell.angle_beta   90.00
_cell.angle_gamma   90.00
#
_symmetry.space_group_name_H-M   'P 1'
#
loop_
_entity.id
_entity.type
_entity.pdbx_description
1 polymer ?
#
loop_
_entity_poly.entity_id
_entity_poly.type
_entity_poly.pdbx_seq_one_letter_code
_entity_poly.pdbx_strand_id
1 'polypeptide(L)'
;MYLQKFVKEDTGKELSLILDSLMAMIKRFHKLKVCIDKALIDIGSDTKFSDLEWSKIKDLIDSLQPFKLAVEALCRRVSNLLTAETTLKFILEKLLTQDTVLSAEFSEELHVGIKERRTSNRNFNILTE
;
A
#
# COMPACT_ATOMS: atom_id res chain seq x y z
N MET A 1 17.62 -3.96 23.75
CA MET A 1 18.33 -4.36 22.50
C MET A 1 17.87 -5.75 22.03
N TYR A 2 16.57 -6.07 22.14
CA TYR A 2 16.07 -7.42 21.82
C TYR A 2 15.64 -7.55 20.36
N LEU A 3 14.88 -6.56 19.84
CA LEU A 3 14.48 -6.54 18.43
C LEU A 3 15.70 -6.55 17.48
N GLN A 4 16.71 -5.71 17.76
CA GLN A 4 17.94 -5.65 16.95
C GLN A 4 18.67 -7.00 16.89
N LYS A 5 18.70 -7.72 18.01
CA LYS A 5 19.33 -9.05 18.11
C LYS A 5 18.61 -10.02 17.16
N PHE A 6 17.29 -10.15 17.27
CA PHE A 6 16.52 -11.07 16.42
C PHE A 6 16.57 -10.70 14.94
N VAL A 7 16.57 -9.40 14.61
CA VAL A 7 16.73 -8.94 13.21
C VAL A 7 18.07 -9.37 12.64
N LYS A 8 19.16 -9.22 13.42
CA LYS A 8 20.51 -9.59 13.00
C LYS A 8 20.67 -11.10 12.86
N GLU A 9 20.05 -11.89 13.74
CA GLU A 9 20.01 -13.35 13.65
C GLU A 9 19.23 -13.83 12.42
N ASP A 10 18.08 -13.21 12.12
CA ASP A 10 17.19 -13.62 11.02
C ASP A 10 17.71 -13.18 9.65
N THR A 11 18.25 -11.96 9.55
CA THR A 11 18.60 -11.34 8.25
C THR A 11 20.10 -11.18 8.01
N GLY A 12 20.94 -11.45 9.03
CA GLY A 12 22.38 -11.18 8.99
C GLY A 12 22.75 -9.70 9.01
N LYS A 13 21.77 -8.80 9.09
CA LYS A 13 21.95 -7.34 9.03
C LYS A 13 21.25 -6.66 10.19
N GLU A 14 21.78 -5.51 10.56
CA GLU A 14 21.19 -4.67 11.59
C GLU A 14 20.03 -3.84 11.04
N LEU A 15 19.03 -3.57 11.88
CA LEU A 15 17.97 -2.64 11.56
C LEU A 15 18.58 -1.24 11.42
N SER A 16 18.41 -0.63 10.26
CA SER A 16 18.81 0.76 10.01
C SER A 16 17.59 1.67 10.02
N LEU A 17 17.73 2.89 10.54
CA LEU A 17 16.73 3.94 10.35
C LEU A 17 16.76 4.36 8.88
N ILE A 18 15.69 4.06 8.14
CA ILE A 18 15.54 4.49 6.74
C ILE A 18 14.26 5.28 6.63
N LEU A 19 14.39 6.54 6.20
CA LEU A 19 13.25 7.36 5.80
C LEU A 19 12.82 6.92 4.41
N ASP A 20 11.68 6.24 4.30
CA ASP A 20 11.10 5.83 3.03
C ASP A 20 9.62 6.21 2.93
N SER A 21 9.05 5.97 1.75
CA SER A 21 7.60 6.07 1.54
C SER A 21 6.84 5.18 2.53
N LEU A 22 5.62 5.61 2.87
CA LEU A 22 4.72 4.91 3.79
C LEU A 22 4.60 3.41 3.45
N MET A 23 4.43 3.08 2.17
CA MET A 23 4.35 1.71 1.69
C MET A 23 5.61 0.88 2.03
N ALA A 24 6.79 1.43 1.80
CA ALA A 24 8.04 0.73 2.10
C ALA A 24 8.24 0.54 3.62
N MET A 25 7.83 1.54 4.41
CA MET A 25 7.84 1.47 5.87
C MET A 25 6.93 0.35 6.39
N ILE A 26 5.67 0.29 5.93
CA ILE A 26 4.71 -0.74 6.35
C ILE A 26 5.17 -2.13 5.90
N LYS A 27 5.69 -2.28 4.68
CA LYS A 27 6.24 -3.56 4.19
C LYS A 27 7.40 -4.05 5.06
N ARG A 28 8.30 -3.16 5.48
CA ARG A 28 9.38 -3.53 6.39
C ARG A 28 8.85 -3.90 7.76
N PHE A 29 7.92 -3.13 8.31
CA PHE A 29 7.28 -3.46 9.58
C PHE A 29 6.66 -4.86 9.56
N HIS A 30 5.87 -5.17 8.52
CA HIS A 30 5.25 -6.50 8.37
C HIS A 30 6.29 -7.64 8.26
N LYS A 31 7.43 -7.41 7.61
CA LYS A 31 8.53 -8.41 7.55
C LYS A 31 9.14 -8.71 8.91
N LEU A 32 9.04 -7.78 9.86
CA LEU A 32 9.60 -7.92 11.20
C LEU A 32 8.68 -8.67 12.16
N LYS A 33 7.48 -9.12 11.74
CA LYS A 33 6.48 -9.82 12.57
C LYS A 33 7.13 -10.82 13.55
N VAL A 34 7.91 -11.78 13.03
CA VAL A 34 8.54 -12.83 13.85
C VAL A 34 9.58 -12.27 14.82
N CYS A 35 10.37 -11.27 14.39
CA CYS A 35 11.37 -10.63 15.25
C CYS A 35 10.71 -9.81 16.38
N ILE A 36 9.58 -9.17 16.08
CA ILE A 36 8.78 -8.42 17.04
C ILE A 36 8.19 -9.39 18.07
N ASP A 37 7.59 -10.50 17.64
CA ASP A 37 7.02 -11.49 18.54
C ASP A 37 8.08 -12.08 19.50
N LYS A 38 9.25 -12.48 18.97
CA LYS A 38 10.37 -12.96 19.79
C LYS A 38 10.87 -11.89 20.76
N ALA A 39 10.99 -10.64 20.31
CA ALA A 39 11.43 -9.54 21.15
C ALA A 39 10.44 -9.25 22.28
N LEU A 40 9.13 -9.35 22.03
CA LEU A 40 8.07 -9.15 23.01
C LEU A 40 8.08 -10.27 24.07
N ILE A 41 8.32 -11.52 23.65
CA ILE A 41 8.50 -12.67 24.56
C ILE A 41 9.72 -12.46 25.47
N ASP A 42 10.87 -12.06 24.90
CA ASP A 42 12.12 -11.87 25.65
C ASP A 42 12.02 -10.77 26.72
N ILE A 43 11.23 -9.72 26.48
CA ILE A 43 10.99 -8.65 27.46
C ILE A 43 9.84 -8.97 28.44
N GLY A 44 9.20 -10.14 28.30
CA GLY A 44 8.05 -10.54 29.11
C GLY A 44 6.81 -9.68 28.89
N SER A 45 6.62 -9.13 27.69
CA SER A 45 5.43 -8.35 27.36
C SER A 45 4.27 -9.27 26.96
N ASP A 46 3.12 -9.08 27.61
CA ASP A 46 1.87 -9.73 27.20
C ASP A 46 1.24 -9.11 25.95
N THR A 47 1.76 -7.96 25.50
CA THR A 47 1.27 -7.29 24.30
C THR A 47 1.75 -8.03 23.07
N LYS A 48 0.84 -8.35 22.16
CA LYS A 48 1.16 -8.93 20.85
C LYS A 48 0.14 -8.45 19.82
N PHE A 49 0.59 -8.34 18.58
CA PHE A 49 -0.32 -8.19 17.45
C PHE A 49 -1.03 -9.52 17.22
N SER A 50 -2.35 -9.47 17.14
CA SER A 50 -3.20 -10.58 16.73
C SER A 50 -2.99 -10.93 15.25
N ASP A 51 -3.34 -12.14 14.85
CA ASP A 51 -3.32 -12.53 13.44
C ASP A 51 -4.27 -11.69 12.59
N LEU A 52 -5.37 -11.19 13.16
CA LEU A 52 -6.28 -10.27 12.50
C LEU A 52 -5.59 -8.92 12.21
N GLU A 53 -4.85 -8.35 13.17
CA GLU A 53 -4.11 -7.11 12.95
C GLU A 53 -3.02 -7.28 11.89
N TRP A 54 -2.30 -8.40 11.92
CA TRP A 54 -1.33 -8.73 10.87
C TRP A 54 -1.98 -8.89 9.50
N SER A 55 -3.15 -9.53 9.43
CA SER A 55 -3.93 -9.65 8.20
C SER A 55 -4.31 -8.27 7.66
N LYS A 56 -4.81 -7.35 8.49
CA LYS A 56 -5.16 -5.99 8.06
C LYS A 56 -3.95 -5.22 7.50
N ILE A 57 -2.77 -5.38 8.11
CA ILE A 57 -1.53 -4.78 7.59
C ILE A 57 -1.17 -5.39 6.23
N LYS A 58 -1.35 -6.69 6.06
CA LYS A 58 -1.13 -7.39 4.78
C LYS A 58 -2.10 -6.90 3.71
N ASP A 59 -3.38 -6.79 4.04
CA ASP A 59 -4.43 -6.29 3.14
C ASP A 59 -4.11 -4.86 2.68
N LEU A 60 -3.63 -4.00 3.59
CA LEU A 60 -3.19 -2.65 3.27
C LEU A 60 -1.98 -2.65 2.31
N ILE A 61 -0.98 -3.51 2.56
CA ILE A 61 0.18 -3.65 1.68
C ILE A 61 -0.26 -4.10 0.27
N ASP A 62 -1.16 -5.06 0.19
CA ASP A 62 -1.64 -5.61 -1.08
C ASP A 62 -2.50 -4.59 -1.83
N SER A 63 -3.38 -3.89 -1.13
CA SER A 63 -4.25 -2.85 -1.70
C SER A 63 -3.46 -1.67 -2.25
N LEU A 64 -2.35 -1.29 -1.62
CA LEU A 64 -1.50 -0.20 -2.08
C LEU A 64 -0.56 -0.61 -3.24
N GLN A 65 -0.34 -1.91 -3.48
CA GLN A 65 0.62 -2.39 -4.48
C GLN A 65 0.27 -1.99 -5.93
N PRO A 66 -1.00 -2.10 -6.38
CA PRO A 66 -1.42 -1.59 -7.69
C PRO A 66 -1.16 -0.10 -7.88
N PHE A 67 -1.36 0.71 -6.84
CA PHE A 67 -1.10 2.15 -6.89
C PHE A 67 0.38 2.47 -7.08
N LYS A 68 1.28 1.73 -6.40
CA LYS A 68 2.72 1.87 -6.63
C LYS A 68 3.07 1.64 -8.10
N LEU A 69 2.60 0.53 -8.66
CA LEU A 69 2.86 0.17 -10.07
C LEU A 69 2.26 1.21 -11.03
N ALA A 70 1.09 1.75 -10.68
CA ALA A 70 0.43 2.78 -11.45
C ALA A 70 1.23 4.09 -11.48
N VAL A 71 1.73 4.55 -10.32
CA VAL A 71 2.60 5.73 -10.24
C VAL A 71 3.87 5.49 -11.06
N GLU A 72 4.50 4.32 -10.94
CA GLU A 72 5.68 3.97 -11.75
C GLU A 72 5.39 3.95 -13.25
N ALA A 73 4.20 3.52 -13.67
CA ALA A 73 3.79 3.52 -15.07
C ALA A 73 3.51 4.94 -15.59
N LEU A 74 2.76 5.73 -14.81
CA LEU A 74 2.33 7.09 -15.18
C LEU A 74 3.49 8.09 -15.19
N CYS A 75 4.47 7.92 -14.32
CA CYS A 75 5.66 8.79 -14.26
C CYS A 75 6.71 8.47 -15.33
N ARG A 76 6.49 7.48 -16.21
CA ARG A 76 7.39 7.21 -17.35
C ARG A 76 7.25 8.30 -18.39
N ARG A 77 8.37 8.70 -19.01
CA ARG A 77 8.39 9.71 -20.09
C ARG A 77 7.48 9.38 -21.28
N VAL A 78 7.26 8.10 -21.55
CA VAL A 78 6.42 7.61 -22.66
C VAL A 78 4.95 7.47 -22.29
N SER A 79 4.57 7.82 -21.06
CA SER A 79 3.19 7.75 -20.61
C SER A 79 2.32 8.71 -21.42
N ASN A 80 1.24 8.18 -21.96
CA ASN A 80 0.25 8.92 -22.74
C ASN A 80 -1.16 8.65 -22.18
N LEU A 81 -2.19 9.28 -22.76
CA LEU A 81 -3.56 9.15 -22.28
C LEU A 81 -4.05 7.68 -22.25
N LEU A 82 -3.69 6.89 -23.26
CA LEU A 82 -4.02 5.46 -23.31
C LEU A 82 -3.34 4.67 -22.18
N THR A 83 -2.07 4.97 -21.90
CA THR A 83 -1.35 4.39 -20.76
C THR A 83 -2.04 4.75 -19.44
N ALA A 84 -2.49 6.00 -19.30
CA ALA A 84 -3.19 6.41 -18.10
C ALA A 84 -4.54 5.71 -17.92
N GLU A 85 -5.34 5.60 -18.98
CA GLU A 85 -6.63 4.91 -18.93
C GLU A 85 -6.48 3.42 -18.58
N THR A 86 -5.56 2.73 -19.26
CA THR A 86 -5.26 1.32 -18.98
C THR A 86 -4.71 1.12 -17.57
N THR A 87 -3.91 2.05 -17.07
CA THR A 87 -3.37 2.01 -15.70
C THR A 87 -4.47 2.17 -14.65
N LEU A 88 -5.39 3.11 -14.82
CA LEU A 88 -6.53 3.27 -13.90
C LEU A 88 -7.42 2.02 -13.88
N LYS A 89 -7.69 1.44 -15.06
CA LYS A 89 -8.42 0.18 -15.18
C LYS A 89 -7.71 -0.97 -14.46
N PHE A 90 -6.39 -1.07 -14.63
CA PHE A 90 -5.56 -2.05 -13.95
C PHE A 90 -5.66 -1.95 -12.42
N ILE A 91 -5.63 -0.74 -11.84
CA ILE A 91 -5.78 -0.56 -10.38
C ILE A 91 -7.12 -1.11 -9.92
N LEU A 92 -8.21 -0.69 -10.56
CA LEU A 92 -9.57 -1.12 -10.20
C LEU A 92 -9.74 -2.63 -10.27
N GLU A 93 -9.29 -3.26 -11.37
CA GLU A 93 -9.34 -4.72 -11.52
C GLU A 93 -8.56 -5.43 -10.41
N LYS A 94 -7.37 -4.93 -10.07
CA LYS A 94 -6.56 -5.53 -9.00
C LYS A 94 -7.19 -5.39 -7.62
N LEU A 95 -7.80 -4.24 -7.31
CA LEU A 95 -8.50 -4.03 -6.04
C LEU A 95 -9.74 -4.91 -5.92
N LEU A 96 -10.51 -5.06 -7.00
CA LEU A 96 -11.68 -5.95 -7.03
C LEU A 96 -11.30 -7.42 -6.84
N THR A 97 -10.16 -7.84 -7.38
CA THR A 97 -9.70 -9.24 -7.24
C THR A 97 -9.25 -9.58 -5.81
N GLN A 98 -8.92 -8.59 -4.99
CA GLN A 98 -8.46 -8.82 -3.61
C GLN A 98 -9.58 -9.20 -2.65
N ASP A 99 -10.84 -8.83 -2.96
CA ASP A 99 -12.03 -9.18 -2.18
C ASP A 99 -11.91 -8.90 -0.67
N THR A 100 -11.31 -7.76 -0.33
CA THR A 100 -11.22 -7.27 1.06
C THR A 100 -12.07 -6.01 1.22
N VAL A 101 -12.49 -5.73 2.45
CA VAL A 101 -13.23 -4.49 2.78
C VAL A 101 -12.41 -3.26 2.36
N LEU A 102 -11.11 -3.26 2.67
CA LEU A 102 -10.23 -2.14 2.35
C LEU A 102 -10.04 -1.95 0.84
N SER A 103 -9.90 -3.04 0.08
CA SER A 103 -9.75 -2.95 -1.37
C SER A 103 -11.04 -2.50 -2.05
N ALA A 104 -12.20 -2.88 -1.52
CA ALA A 104 -13.50 -2.37 -1.96
C ALA A 104 -13.64 -0.86 -1.69
N GLU A 105 -13.29 -0.39 -0.49
CA GLU A 105 -13.29 1.04 -0.15
C GLU A 105 -12.36 1.85 -1.07
N PHE A 106 -11.13 1.39 -1.30
CA PHE A 106 -10.20 2.04 -2.23
C PHE A 106 -10.74 2.06 -3.67
N SER A 107 -11.40 0.98 -4.10
CA SER A 107 -11.98 0.92 -5.45
C SER A 107 -13.11 1.93 -5.61
N GLU A 108 -14.01 2.03 -4.62
CA GLU A 108 -15.13 2.97 -4.66
C GLU A 108 -14.64 4.42 -4.65
N GLU A 109 -13.75 4.77 -3.72
CA GLU A 109 -13.17 6.12 -3.63
C GLU A 109 -12.44 6.53 -4.91
N LEU A 110 -11.69 5.59 -5.51
CA LEU A 110 -11.03 5.84 -6.79
C LEU A 110 -12.06 6.04 -7.92
N HIS A 111 -13.11 5.24 -7.96
CA HIS A 111 -14.16 5.33 -8.97
C HIS A 111 -14.92 6.67 -8.87
N VAL A 112 -15.32 7.06 -7.67
CA VAL A 112 -15.93 8.37 -7.38
C VAL A 112 -14.99 9.49 -7.81
N GLY A 113 -13.73 9.43 -7.39
CA GLY A 113 -12.74 10.45 -7.73
C GLY A 113 -12.47 10.58 -9.23
N ILE A 114 -12.52 9.49 -9.99
CA ILE A 114 -12.42 9.52 -11.46
C ILE A 114 -13.67 10.16 -12.07
N LYS A 115 -14.86 9.76 -11.60
CA LYS A 115 -16.15 10.27 -12.10
C LYS A 115 -16.25 11.78 -11.92
N GLU A 116 -15.96 12.28 -10.71
CA GLU A 116 -16.01 13.71 -10.38
C GLU A 116 -15.05 14.55 -11.24
N ARG A 117 -13.84 14.06 -11.47
CA ARG A 117 -12.85 14.76 -12.31
C ARG A 117 -13.26 14.78 -13.77
N ARG A 118 -13.91 13.72 -14.27
CA ARG A 118 -14.44 13.66 -15.64
C ARG A 118 -15.65 14.59 -15.83
N THR A 119 -16.57 14.65 -14.87
CA THR A 119 -17.74 15.53 -14.95
C THR A 119 -17.39 17.00 -14.75
N SER A 120 -16.49 17.31 -13.82
CA SER A 120 -16.02 18.69 -13.58
C SER A 120 -15.34 19.28 -14.82
N ASN A 121 -14.54 18.49 -15.54
CA ASN A 121 -13.91 18.94 -16.79
C ASN A 121 -14.94 19.15 -17.90
N ARG A 122 -16.04 18.38 -17.91
CA ARG A 122 -17.14 18.54 -18.86
C ARG A 122 -17.89 19.85 -18.65
N ASN A 123 -18.10 20.25 -17.41
CA ASN A 123 -18.78 21.52 -17.08
C ASN A 123 -17.92 22.76 -17.40
N PHE A 124 -16.59 22.66 -17.32
CA PHE A 124 -15.69 23.75 -17.70
C PHE A 124 -15.69 24.00 -19.23
N ASN A 125 -15.76 22.94 -20.03
CA ASN A 125 -15.79 23.04 -21.49
C ASN A 125 -17.13 23.58 -22.04
N ILE A 126 -18.23 23.50 -21.28
CA ILE A 126 -19.54 24.07 -21.69
C ILE A 126 -19.62 25.58 -21.40
N LEU A 127 -18.75 26.10 -20.52
CA LEU A 127 -18.70 27.53 -20.15
C LEU A 127 -17.67 28.32 -20.99
N THR A 128 -17.02 27.69 -21.96
CA THR A 128 -15.96 28.28 -22.80
C THR A 128 -16.29 28.28 -24.31
N GLU A 129 -17.51 27.89 -24.70
CA GLU A 129 -18.11 28.09 -26.03
C GLU A 129 -19.25 29.10 -25.96
#